data_AF-A0A9X6AAM5-F1
#
_entry.id   AF-A0A9X6AAM5-F1
#
_cell.length_a   1.000
_cell.length_b   1.000
_cell.length_c   1.000
_cell.angle_alpha   90.00
_cell.angle_beta   90.00
_cell.angle_gamma   90.00
#
_symmetry.space_group_name_H-M   'P 1'
#
loop_
_entity.id
_entity.type
_entity.pdbx_description
1 polymer ?
#
loop_
_entity_poly.entity_id
_entity_poly.type
_entity_poly.pdbx_seq_one_letter_code
_entity_poly.pdbx_strand_id
1 'polypeptide(L)' 'MHLAYPAVLSALLFCTGLYGVLARRNAILVLMSVELMLNAVNLNLVAFDVWLS' A
#
# COMPACT_ATOMS: atom_id res chain seq x y z
N MET A 1 3.42 19.51 -6.76
CA MET A 1 2.30 18.54 -6.75
C MET A 1 2.18 18.00 -5.33
N HIS A 2 1.03 18.19 -4.66
CA HIS A 2 0.88 17.99 -3.21
C HIS A 2 1.19 16.53 -2.82
N LEU A 3 2.16 16.29 -1.94
CA LEU A 3 2.54 14.96 -1.42
C LEU A 3 1.37 14.21 -0.80
N ALA A 4 0.37 14.98 -0.36
CA ALA A 4 -0.88 14.45 0.18
C ALA A 4 -1.54 13.46 -0.77
N TYR A 5 -1.50 13.67 -2.09
CA TYR A 5 -2.20 12.79 -3.03
C TYR A 5 -1.62 11.36 -3.09
N PRO A 6 -0.32 11.17 -3.41
CA PRO A 6 0.28 9.84 -3.40
C PRO A 6 0.31 9.23 -2.00
N ALA A 7 0.52 10.02 -0.94
CA ALA A 7 0.51 9.52 0.43
C ALA A 7 -0.87 8.97 0.85
N VAL A 8 -1.96 9.69 0.52
CA VAL A 8 -3.34 9.24 0.80
C VAL A 8 -3.68 8.02 -0.04
N LEU A 9 -3.26 7.98 -1.31
CA LEU A 9 -3.48 6.81 -2.18
C LEU A 9 -2.78 5.56 -1.63
N SER A 10 -1.49 5.67 -1.26
CA SER A 10 -0.74 4.59 -0.62
C SER A 10 -1.39 4.13 0.69
N ALA A 11 -1.83 5.06 1.53
CA ALA A 11 -2.49 4.73 2.79
C ALA A 11 -3.81 3.97 2.56
N LEU A 12 -4.62 4.39 1.58
CA LEU A 12 -5.85 3.68 1.22
C LEU A 12 -5.56 2.25 0.72
N LEU A 13 -4.58 2.09 -0.18
CA LEU A 13 -4.17 0.77 -0.67
C LEU A 13 -3.62 -0.13 0.44
N PHE A 14 -2.88 0.45 1.40
CA PHE A 14 -2.39 -0.30 2.55
C PHE A 14 -3.53 -0.77 3.46
N CYS A 15 -4.51 0.09 3.73
CA CYS A 15 -5.68 -0.25 4.54
C CYS A 15 -6.56 -1.33 3.88
N THR A 16 -6.73 -1.29 2.56
CA THR A 16 -7.48 -2.34 1.84
C THR A 16 -6.74 -3.67 1.87
N GLY A 17 -5.41 -3.66 1.72
CA GLY A 17 -4.56 -4.83 1.91
C GLY A 17 -4.62 -5.38 3.33
N LEU A 18 -4.58 -4.52 4.35
CA LEU A 18 -4.71 -4.92 5.76
C LEU A 18 -6.06 -5.59 6.05
N TYR A 19 -7.15 -5.03 5.50
CA TYR A 19 -8.46 -5.65 5.57
C TYR A 19 -8.48 -7.03 4.89
N GLY A 20 -7.81 -7.15 3.74
CA GLY A 20 -7.61 -8.43 3.04
C GLY A 20 -6.86 -9.47 3.87
N VAL A 21 -5.84 -9.07 4.62
CA VAL A 21 -5.10 -9.96 5.53
C VAL A 21 -5.99 -10.47 6.67
N LEU A 22 -6.78 -9.58 7.28
CA LEU A 22 -7.63 -9.92 8.45
C LEU A 22 -8.87 -10.74 8.06
N ALA A 23 -9.46 -10.50 6.89
CA ALA A 23 -10.72 -11.10 6.49
C ALA A 23 -10.59 -12.51 5.87
N ARG A 24 -9.39 -12.94 5.48
CA ARG A 24 -9.19 -14.15 4.66
C ARG A 24 -8.54 -15.27 5.46
N ARG A 25 -9.17 -16.46 5.44
CA ARG A 25 -8.63 -17.70 6.04
C ARG A 25 -7.65 -18.46 5.14
N ASN A 26 -7.57 -18.09 3.86
CA ASN A 26 -6.76 -18.83 2.88
C ASN A 26 -5.38 -18.18 2.76
N ALA A 27 -4.31 -18.94 3.03
CA ALA A 27 -2.95 -18.44 3.09
C ALA A 27 -2.48 -17.76 1.80
N ILE A 28 -2.87 -18.29 0.64
CA ILE A 28 -2.54 -17.71 -0.68
C ILE A 28 -3.16 -16.32 -0.83
N LEU A 29 -4.40 -16.14 -0.36
CA LEU A 29 -5.12 -14.88 -0.48
C LEU A 29 -4.61 -13.83 0.53
N VAL A 30 -4.12 -14.30 1.68
CA VAL A 30 -3.38 -13.46 2.63
C VAL A 30 -2.06 -12.99 2.01
N LEU A 31 -1.29 -13.89 1.38
CA LEU A 31 -0.06 -13.53 0.65
C LEU A 31 -0.31 -12.49 -0.44
N MET A 32 -1.35 -12.67 -1.25
CA MET A 32 -1.76 -11.69 -2.27
C MET A 32 -2.09 -10.31 -1.66
N SER A 33 -2.73 -10.30 -0.48
CA SER A 33 -3.03 -9.05 0.25
C SER A 33 -1.75 -8.40 0.78
N VAL A 34 -0.77 -9.19 1.24
CA VAL A 34 0.54 -8.72 1.67
C VAL A 34 1.34 -8.13 0.50
N GLU A 35 1.33 -8.77 -0.67
CA GLU A 35 1.95 -8.21 -1.89
C GLU A 35 1.35 -6.84 -2.25
N LEU A 36 0.03 -6.69 -2.13
CA LEU A 36 -0.65 -5.41 -2.34
C LEU A 36 -0.23 -4.36 -1.29
N MET A 37 -0.09 -4.74 -0.02
CA MET A 37 0.44 -3.84 1.04
C MET A 37 1.88 -3.41 0.75
N LEU A 38 2.74 -4.32 0.30
CA LEU A 38 4.13 -4.02 -0.07
C LEU A 38 4.22 -3.09 -1.28
N ASN A 39 3.29 -3.22 -2.23
CA ASN A 39 3.20 -2.31 -3.38
C ASN A 39 2.79 -0.90 -2.96
N ALA A 40 1.84 -0.78 -2.02
CA ALA A 40 1.41 0.50 -1.46
C ALA A 40 2.56 1.25 -0.74
N VAL A 41 3.40 0.52 0.02
CA VAL A 41 4.60 1.07 0.67
C VAL A 41 5.63 1.51 -0.36
N ASN A 42 5.88 0.74 -1.42
CA ASN A 42 6.78 1.14 -2.51
C ASN A 42 6.30 2.42 -3.20
N LEU A 43 5.00 2.55 -3.45
CA LEU A 43 4.42 3.76 -4.03
C LEU A 43 4.64 4.98 -3.11
N ASN A 44 4.56 4.78 -1.80
CA ASN A 44 4.84 5.84 -0.82
C ASN A 44 6.33 6.25 -0.86
N LEU A 45 7.24 5.28 -0.90
CA LEU A 45 8.68 5.52 -1.00
C LEU A 45 9.07 6.25 -2.28
N VAL A 46 8.56 5.83 -3.44
CA VAL A 46 8.80 6.51 -4.73
C VAL A 46 8.24 7.93 -4.72
N ALA A 47 7.06 8.15 -4.11
CA ALA A 47 6.50 9.49 -4.00
C ALA A 47 7.37 10.42 -3.12
N PHE A 48 7.99 9.88 -2.06
CA PHE A 48 8.95 10.60 -1.25
C PHE A 48 10.26 10.88 -2.00
N ASP A 49 10.75 9.91 -2.77
CA ASP A 49 11.95 10.04 -3.61
C ASP A 49 11.79 11.13 -4.68
N VAL A 50 10.67 11.13 -5.41
CA VAL A 50 10.31 12.14 -6.41
C VAL A 50 10.11 13.53 -5.79
N TRP A 51 9.73 13.62 -4.52
CA TRP A 51 9.64 14.91 -3.84
C TRP A 51 10.98 15.46 -3.36
N LEU A 52 11.91 14.57 -3.01
CA LEU A 52 13.23 14.94 -2.53
C LEU A 52 14.17 15.38 -3.67
N SER A 53 13.97 14.85 -4.89
CA SER A 53 14.66 15.28 -6.12
C SER A 53 14.08 16.57 -6.70
#